data_AF-A0A1H4EKW5-F1
#
_entry.id   AF-A0A1H4EKW5-F1
#
_cell.length_a   1.000
_cell.length_b   1.000
_cell.length_c   1.000
_cell.angle_alpha   90.00
_cell.angle_beta   90.00
_cell.angle_gamma   90.00
#
_symmetry.space_group_name_H-M   'P 1'
#
loop_
_entity.id
_entity.type
_entity.pdbx_description
1 polymer ?
#
loop_
_entity_poly.entity_id
_entity_poly.type
_entity_poly.pdbx_seq_one_letter_code
_entity_poly.pdbx_strand_id
1 'polypeptide(L)'
;MDDPAMEDSDDAQLAVWRANLVLLTREVGAAARLARMMTFSASYLKLMLAGQREFSEEFVRGVEAVTGLPSGWMDTPRAAGDIPASARSAIDNESPLARFRGTAHPVRKKSVLRPPEPIFGQPAPSKRVEEEAFGAEAHRRQAHFRKLRDLALQDVRRFERYLSHPPVDLTAAMRAKVEEVLAATDIDSHVHADLQGRLEQIEKHRHLLLRHVEKLQELLAQLGEGE
;
A
#
# COMPACT_ATOMS: atom_id res chain seq x y z
N MET A 1 -6.82 22.84 -35.61
CA MET A 1 -8.21 22.39 -35.78
C MET A 1 -8.26 21.06 -35.08
N ASP A 2 -8.56 21.08 -33.79
CA ASP A 2 -8.91 19.86 -33.05
C ASP A 2 -10.35 19.54 -33.47
N ASP A 3 -10.53 18.35 -34.02
CA ASP A 3 -11.79 17.90 -34.60
C ASP A 3 -12.66 17.34 -33.46
N PRO A 4 -13.74 18.02 -33.05
CA PRO A 4 -14.56 17.61 -31.90
C PRO A 4 -15.23 16.24 -32.09
N ALA A 5 -15.28 15.72 -33.32
CA ALA A 5 -15.79 14.40 -33.63
C ALA A 5 -14.91 13.25 -33.10
N MET A 6 -13.61 13.49 -32.86
CA MET A 6 -12.68 12.46 -32.38
C MET A 6 -12.82 12.21 -30.87
N GLU A 7 -13.14 13.23 -30.07
CA GLU A 7 -13.26 13.09 -28.61
C GLU A 7 -14.54 12.32 -28.20
N ASP A 8 -15.66 12.55 -28.90
CA ASP A 8 -16.90 11.78 -28.69
C ASP A 8 -16.72 10.28 -29.00
N SER A 9 -15.85 9.96 -29.97
CA SER A 9 -15.54 8.57 -30.36
C SER A 9 -14.71 7.85 -29.31
N ASP A 10 -13.70 8.52 -28.74
CA ASP A 10 -12.83 7.95 -27.69
C ASP A 10 -13.62 7.71 -26.38
N ASP A 11 -14.52 8.63 -26.03
CA ASP A 11 -15.38 8.50 -24.85
C ASP A 11 -16.40 7.35 -25.00
N ALA A 12 -16.98 7.20 -26.20
CA ALA A 12 -17.85 6.07 -26.52
C ALA A 12 -17.09 4.74 -26.43
N GLN A 13 -15.84 4.70 -26.91
CA GLN A 13 -15.01 3.50 -26.87
C GLN A 13 -14.62 3.12 -25.44
N LEU A 14 -14.29 4.10 -24.60
CA LEU A 14 -13.99 3.89 -23.19
C LEU A 14 -15.20 3.31 -22.43
N ALA A 15 -16.41 3.72 -22.78
CA ALA A 15 -17.63 3.15 -22.22
C ALA A 15 -17.79 1.66 -22.58
N VAL A 16 -17.52 1.27 -23.84
CA VAL A 16 -17.54 -0.13 -24.29
C VAL A 16 -16.49 -0.96 -23.54
N TRP A 17 -15.25 -0.48 -23.48
CA TRP A 17 -14.18 -1.17 -22.76
C TRP A 17 -14.53 -1.38 -21.28
N ARG A 18 -15.12 -0.38 -20.63
CA ARG A 18 -15.51 -0.47 -19.22
C ARG A 18 -16.62 -1.50 -19.02
N ALA A 19 -17.65 -1.50 -19.87
CA ALA A 19 -18.73 -2.47 -19.82
C ALA A 19 -18.20 -3.91 -19.96
N ASN A 20 -17.29 -4.14 -20.91
CA ASN A 20 -16.65 -5.43 -21.12
C ASN A 20 -15.74 -5.84 -19.95
N LEU A 21 -15.05 -4.89 -19.30
CA LEU A 21 -14.23 -5.17 -18.13
C LEU A 21 -15.08 -5.54 -16.91
N VAL A 22 -16.22 -4.88 -16.71
CA VAL A 22 -17.21 -5.25 -15.69
C VAL A 22 -17.76 -6.65 -15.96
N LEU A 23 -18.02 -6.97 -17.24
CA LEU A 23 -18.48 -8.29 -17.65
C LEU A 23 -17.46 -9.39 -17.31
N LEU A 24 -16.18 -9.18 -17.62
CA LEU A 24 -15.08 -10.12 -17.31
C LEU A 24 -14.87 -10.30 -15.80
N THR A 25 -15.22 -9.29 -14.99
CA THR A 25 -14.97 -9.27 -13.55
C THR A 25 -16.24 -9.45 -12.69
N ARG A 26 -17.33 -9.93 -13.29
CA ARG A 26 -18.63 -10.11 -12.63
C ARG A 26 -18.58 -11.12 -11.48
N GLU A 27 -17.74 -12.15 -11.59
CA GLU A 27 -17.64 -13.20 -10.58
C GLU A 27 -16.90 -12.71 -9.33
N VAL A 28 -17.27 -13.28 -8.17
CA VAL A 28 -16.70 -12.87 -6.89
C VAL A 28 -15.19 -13.11 -6.89
N GLY A 29 -14.45 -12.03 -6.63
CA GLY A 29 -12.98 -12.05 -6.60
C GLY A 29 -12.32 -11.95 -7.98
N ALA A 30 -13.04 -12.03 -9.10
CA ALA A 30 -12.46 -11.95 -10.45
C ALA A 30 -11.72 -10.63 -10.68
N ALA A 31 -12.28 -9.50 -10.20
CA ALA A 31 -11.57 -8.21 -10.22
C ALA A 31 -10.23 -8.24 -9.44
N ALA A 32 -10.20 -8.89 -8.27
CA ALA A 32 -8.98 -8.97 -7.48
C ALA A 32 -7.93 -9.88 -8.15
N ARG A 33 -8.37 -10.99 -8.77
CA ARG A 33 -7.54 -11.90 -9.56
C ARG A 33 -6.95 -11.20 -10.78
N LEU A 34 -7.80 -10.54 -11.57
CA LEU A 34 -7.37 -9.77 -12.74
C LEU A 34 -6.38 -8.66 -12.37
N ALA A 35 -6.63 -7.94 -11.26
CA ALA A 35 -5.69 -6.93 -10.77
C ALA A 35 -4.30 -7.51 -10.48
N ARG A 36 -4.22 -8.68 -9.83
CA ARG A 36 -2.95 -9.38 -9.58
C ARG A 36 -2.26 -9.81 -10.86
N MET A 37 -3.00 -10.41 -11.80
CA MET A 37 -2.47 -10.81 -13.11
C MET A 37 -1.91 -9.62 -13.91
N MET A 38 -2.53 -8.44 -13.76
CA MET A 38 -2.11 -7.18 -14.39
C MET A 38 -1.08 -6.39 -13.56
N THR A 39 -0.61 -6.92 -12.42
CA THR A 39 0.32 -6.25 -11.48
C THR A 39 -0.19 -4.91 -10.91
N PHE A 40 -1.50 -4.77 -10.75
CA PHE A 40 -2.16 -3.63 -10.10
C PHE A 40 -2.72 -4.00 -8.72
N SER A 41 -3.04 -2.98 -7.91
CA SER A 41 -3.80 -3.19 -6.69
C SER A 41 -5.28 -3.45 -6.99
N ALA A 42 -5.94 -4.27 -6.18
CA ALA A 42 -7.37 -4.55 -6.35
C ALA A 42 -8.23 -3.28 -6.24
N SER A 43 -7.85 -2.34 -5.36
CA SER A 43 -8.52 -1.05 -5.22
C SER A 43 -8.42 -0.21 -6.49
N TYR A 44 -7.27 -0.26 -7.18
CA TYR A 44 -7.06 0.46 -8.42
C TYR A 44 -7.99 0.00 -9.54
N LEU A 45 -8.10 -1.32 -9.72
CA LEU A 45 -9.01 -1.88 -10.72
C LEU A 45 -10.48 -1.56 -10.40
N LYS A 46 -10.87 -1.57 -9.13
CA LYS A 46 -12.22 -1.18 -8.71
C LYS A 46 -12.57 0.27 -9.08
N LEU A 47 -11.61 1.20 -8.98
CA LEU A 47 -11.82 2.59 -9.39
C LEU A 47 -12.06 2.72 -10.91
N MET A 48 -11.36 1.92 -11.73
CA MET A 48 -11.59 1.88 -13.18
C MET A 48 -12.97 1.33 -13.53
N LEU A 49 -13.36 0.22 -12.88
CA LEU A 49 -14.67 -0.39 -13.05
C LEU A 49 -15.80 0.55 -12.63
N ALA A 50 -15.61 1.31 -11.56
CA ALA A 50 -16.55 2.31 -11.07
C ALA A 50 -16.60 3.59 -11.94
N GLY A 51 -15.78 3.70 -12.98
CA GLY A 51 -15.68 4.90 -13.81
C GLY A 51 -15.02 6.10 -13.12
N GLN A 52 -14.49 5.91 -11.91
CA GLN A 52 -13.76 6.95 -11.17
C GLN A 52 -12.32 7.13 -11.66
N ARG A 53 -11.86 6.24 -12.55
CA ARG A 53 -10.55 6.30 -13.17
C ARG A 53 -10.60 5.89 -14.63
N GLU A 54 -10.02 6.72 -15.48
CA GLU A 54 -9.77 6.41 -16.88
C GLU A 54 -8.60 5.43 -17.01
N PHE A 55 -8.60 4.70 -18.12
CA PHE A 55 -7.56 3.76 -18.49
C PHE A 55 -7.34 3.83 -20.00
N SER A 56 -6.17 3.42 -20.45
CA SER A 56 -5.73 3.58 -21.83
C SER A 56 -6.00 2.35 -22.69
N GLU A 57 -5.86 2.49 -24.00
CA GLU A 57 -5.95 1.35 -24.92
C GLU A 57 -4.90 0.28 -24.59
N GLU A 58 -3.67 0.67 -24.23
CA GLU A 58 -2.60 -0.28 -23.89
C GLU A 58 -2.96 -1.15 -22.67
N PHE A 59 -3.74 -0.59 -21.74
CA PHE A 59 -4.29 -1.38 -20.64
C PHE A 59 -5.25 -2.45 -21.14
N VAL A 60 -6.17 -2.08 -22.03
CA VAL A 60 -7.17 -2.99 -22.61
C VAL A 60 -6.50 -4.10 -23.42
N ARG A 61 -5.52 -3.76 -24.27
CA ARG A 61 -4.69 -4.75 -25.00
C ARG A 61 -3.92 -5.65 -24.04
N GLY A 62 -3.47 -5.10 -22.92
CA GLY A 62 -2.88 -5.84 -21.83
C GLY A 62 -3.81 -6.87 -21.21
N VAL A 63 -5.06 -6.48 -20.93
CA VAL A 63 -6.11 -7.39 -20.44
C VAL A 63 -6.35 -8.51 -21.45
N GLU A 64 -6.46 -8.18 -22.74
CA GLU A 64 -6.64 -9.18 -23.81
C GLU A 64 -5.50 -10.20 -23.82
N ALA A 65 -4.25 -9.73 -23.79
CA ALA A 65 -3.08 -10.61 -23.80
C ALA A 65 -2.96 -11.47 -22.53
N VAL A 66 -3.18 -10.88 -21.36
CA VAL A 66 -3.05 -11.56 -20.06
C VAL A 66 -4.11 -12.64 -19.87
N THR A 67 -5.32 -12.38 -20.31
CA THR A 67 -6.45 -13.31 -20.20
C THR A 67 -6.55 -14.27 -21.39
N GLY A 68 -5.80 -14.03 -22.48
CA GLY A 68 -5.87 -14.84 -23.69
C GLY A 68 -7.13 -14.59 -24.52
N LEU A 69 -7.70 -13.39 -24.42
CA LEU A 69 -8.78 -12.97 -25.32
C LEU A 69 -8.23 -12.68 -26.73
N PRO A 70 -9.04 -12.86 -27.77
CA PRO A 70 -8.69 -12.40 -29.12
C PRO A 70 -8.39 -10.90 -29.12
N SER A 71 -7.45 -10.49 -29.98
CA SER A 71 -7.16 -9.06 -30.17
C SER A 71 -8.42 -8.32 -30.65
N GLY A 72 -8.73 -7.20 -30.02
CA GLY A 72 -9.92 -6.41 -30.34
C GLY A 72 -11.22 -6.97 -29.76
N TRP A 73 -11.17 -8.03 -28.95
CA TRP A 73 -12.35 -8.56 -28.29
C TRP A 73 -13.05 -7.51 -27.43
N MET A 74 -12.26 -6.65 -26.76
CA MET A 74 -12.76 -5.59 -25.89
C MET A 74 -13.40 -4.43 -26.65
N ASP A 75 -13.17 -4.28 -27.96
CA ASP A 75 -13.56 -3.07 -28.70
C ASP A 75 -15.03 -3.00 -29.06
N THR A 76 -15.72 -4.14 -29.03
CA THR A 76 -17.14 -4.26 -29.36
C THR A 76 -17.93 -4.67 -28.12
N PRO A 77 -19.18 -4.24 -27.93
CA PRO A 77 -20.02 -4.71 -26.81
C PRO A 77 -20.13 -6.24 -26.79
N ARG A 78 -19.92 -6.85 -25.61
CA ARG A 78 -19.99 -8.31 -25.41
C ARG A 78 -21.06 -8.69 -24.39
N ALA A 79 -21.57 -9.91 -24.51
CA ALA A 79 -22.43 -10.56 -23.53
C ALA A 79 -21.70 -11.70 -22.81
N ALA A 80 -22.27 -12.19 -21.69
CA ALA A 80 -21.63 -13.18 -20.83
C ALA A 80 -21.28 -14.51 -21.53
N GLY A 81 -22.01 -14.85 -22.61
CA GLY A 81 -21.75 -16.03 -23.44
C GLY A 81 -20.58 -15.87 -24.42
N ASP A 82 -20.13 -14.63 -24.67
CA ASP A 82 -19.06 -14.33 -25.63
C ASP A 82 -17.66 -14.44 -25.03
N ILE A 83 -17.56 -14.64 -23.71
CA ILE A 83 -16.28 -14.78 -23.02
C ILE A 83 -15.76 -16.20 -23.26
N PRO A 84 -14.60 -16.38 -23.93
CA PRO A 84 -13.99 -17.68 -24.14
C PRO A 84 -13.74 -18.42 -22.82
N ALA A 85 -13.96 -19.74 -22.81
CA ALA A 85 -13.73 -20.57 -21.63
C ALA A 85 -12.27 -20.49 -21.14
N SER A 86 -11.31 -20.33 -22.06
CA SER A 86 -9.90 -20.12 -21.75
C SER A 86 -9.67 -18.85 -20.92
N ALA A 87 -10.31 -17.74 -21.29
CA ALA A 87 -10.17 -16.47 -20.58
C ALA A 87 -10.78 -16.52 -19.18
N ARG A 88 -11.91 -17.22 -19.03
CA ARG A 88 -12.53 -17.44 -17.72
C ARG A 88 -11.64 -18.29 -16.82
N SER A 89 -11.16 -19.42 -17.34
CA SER A 89 -10.23 -20.29 -16.63
C SER A 89 -8.94 -19.57 -16.22
N ALA A 90 -8.43 -18.67 -17.08
CA ALA A 90 -7.24 -17.87 -16.78
C ALA A 90 -7.45 -16.92 -15.60
N ILE A 91 -8.60 -16.24 -15.55
CA ILE A 91 -8.96 -15.34 -14.45
C ILE A 91 -9.22 -16.12 -13.17
N ASP A 92 -9.90 -17.27 -13.24
CA ASP A 92 -10.25 -18.07 -12.06
C ASP A 92 -9.05 -18.71 -11.38
N ASN A 93 -8.09 -19.18 -12.18
CA ASN A 93 -6.87 -19.82 -11.69
C ASN A 93 -5.69 -18.85 -11.53
N GLU A 94 -5.89 -17.55 -11.79
CA GLU A 94 -4.82 -16.54 -11.78
C GLU A 94 -3.61 -16.91 -12.65
N SER A 95 -3.87 -17.54 -13.80
CA SER A 95 -2.82 -18.01 -14.71
C SER A 95 -2.69 -17.05 -15.91
N PRO A 96 -1.83 -16.02 -15.83
CA PRO A 96 -1.66 -15.07 -16.93
C PRO A 96 -1.03 -15.76 -18.15
N LEU A 97 -1.67 -15.64 -19.33
CA LEU A 97 -1.15 -16.20 -20.59
C LEU A 97 -0.03 -15.34 -21.20
N ALA A 98 0.02 -14.06 -20.83
CA ALA A 98 1.07 -13.15 -21.21
C ALA A 98 1.50 -12.31 -20.00
N ARG A 99 2.71 -11.75 -20.05
CA ARG A 99 3.18 -10.81 -19.03
C ARG A 99 2.83 -9.39 -19.42
N PHE A 100 1.99 -8.73 -18.62
CA PHE A 100 1.70 -7.32 -18.81
C PHE A 100 2.96 -6.46 -18.58
N ARG A 101 3.27 -5.57 -19.53
CA ARG A 101 4.40 -4.62 -19.47
C ARG A 101 3.98 -3.16 -19.69
N GLY A 102 2.68 -2.89 -19.86
CA GLY A 102 2.16 -1.56 -20.14
C GLY A 102 1.98 -0.72 -18.86
N THR A 103 1.81 0.59 -19.03
CA THR A 103 1.27 1.45 -17.97
C THR A 103 -0.23 1.58 -18.17
N ALA A 104 -1.03 1.44 -17.11
CA ALA A 104 -2.47 1.66 -17.20
C ALA A 104 -2.88 3.15 -17.16
N HIS A 105 -1.91 4.05 -17.23
CA HIS A 105 -2.18 5.48 -17.27
C HIS A 105 -2.36 5.90 -18.73
N PRO A 106 -3.42 6.66 -19.05
CA PRO A 106 -3.45 7.40 -20.31
C PRO A 106 -2.17 8.20 -20.45
N VAL A 107 -1.58 8.19 -21.65
CA VAL A 107 -0.51 9.12 -22.01
C VAL A 107 -1.00 10.51 -21.62
N ARG A 108 -0.30 11.19 -20.70
CA ARG A 108 -0.68 12.55 -20.28
C ARG A 108 -0.88 13.38 -21.55
N LYS A 109 -2.12 13.82 -21.81
CA LYS A 109 -2.38 14.80 -22.88
C LYS A 109 -1.36 15.93 -22.67
N LYS A 110 -0.48 16.17 -23.65
CA LYS A 110 0.34 17.39 -23.64
C LYS A 110 -0.68 18.52 -23.54
N SER A 111 -0.56 19.38 -22.54
CA SER A 111 -1.40 20.57 -22.42
C SER A 111 -1.13 21.48 -23.62
N VAL A 112 -1.82 21.24 -24.73
CA VAL A 112 -1.89 22.14 -25.87
C VAL A 112 -3.03 23.13 -25.58
N LEU A 113 -2.87 23.90 -24.52
CA LEU A 113 -3.70 25.07 -24.27
C LEU A 113 -2.78 26.26 -24.16
N ARG A 114 -2.74 27.04 -25.25
CA ARG A 114 -2.51 28.47 -25.14
C ARG A 114 -3.56 28.98 -24.13
N PRO A 115 -3.17 29.72 -23.08
CA PRO A 115 -4.12 30.15 -22.06
C PRO A 115 -5.31 30.87 -22.73
N PRO A 116 -6.57 30.54 -22.41
CA PRO A 116 -7.68 31.33 -22.89
C PRO A 116 -7.51 32.73 -22.32
N GLU A 117 -7.47 33.73 -23.20
CA GLU A 117 -7.55 35.11 -22.77
C GLU A 117 -8.84 35.26 -21.94
N PRO A 118 -8.76 35.84 -20.73
CA PRO A 118 -9.92 35.99 -19.89
C PRO A 118 -10.92 36.90 -20.59
N ILE A 119 -12.05 36.33 -21.03
CA ILE A 119 -13.23 37.12 -21.35
C ILE A 119 -13.69 37.72 -20.02
N PHE A 120 -13.64 39.04 -19.96
CA PHE A 120 -13.96 39.89 -18.82
C PHE A 120 -14.96 39.29 -17.81
N GLY A 121 -14.53 39.20 -16.54
CA GLY A 121 -15.43 39.34 -15.38
C GLY A 121 -15.75 38.12 -14.53
N GLN A 122 -15.27 36.90 -14.83
CA GLN A 122 -15.48 35.74 -13.93
C GLN A 122 -14.16 35.17 -13.38
N PRO A 123 -14.02 34.99 -12.05
CA PRO A 123 -12.92 34.21 -11.50
C PRO A 123 -13.12 32.73 -11.90
N ALA A 124 -12.13 32.17 -12.59
CA ALA A 124 -12.14 30.79 -13.09
C ALA A 124 -12.28 29.74 -11.96
N PRO A 125 -12.84 28.54 -12.22
CA PRO A 125 -13.02 27.48 -11.24
C PRO A 125 -11.73 26.75 -10.83
N SER A 126 -10.56 27.15 -11.36
CA SER A 126 -9.27 26.49 -11.13
C SER A 126 -8.86 26.44 -9.65
N LYS A 127 -9.20 27.46 -8.85
CA LYS A 127 -8.91 27.47 -7.41
C LYS A 127 -9.59 26.32 -6.64
N ARG A 128 -10.83 25.96 -6.97
CA ARG A 128 -11.56 24.90 -6.25
C ARG A 128 -10.98 23.51 -6.50
N VAL A 129 -10.58 23.23 -7.74
CA VAL A 129 -10.00 21.91 -8.11
C VAL A 129 -8.59 21.74 -7.54
N GLU A 130 -7.79 22.82 -7.52
CA GLU A 130 -6.47 22.81 -6.88
C GLU A 130 -6.56 22.69 -5.36
N GLU A 131 -7.53 23.36 -4.73
CA GLU A 131 -7.80 23.26 -3.28
C GLU A 131 -8.30 21.86 -2.87
N GLU A 132 -9.21 21.25 -3.64
CA GLU A 132 -9.69 19.88 -3.41
C GLU A 132 -8.60 18.82 -3.64
N ALA A 133 -7.78 18.97 -4.69
CA ALA A 133 -6.65 18.09 -4.95
C ALA A 133 -5.56 18.22 -3.86
N PHE A 134 -5.29 19.44 -3.38
CA PHE A 134 -4.39 19.70 -2.27
C PHE A 134 -4.92 19.09 -0.96
N GLY A 135 -6.22 19.19 -0.70
CA GLY A 135 -6.89 18.52 0.42
C GLY A 135 -6.76 17.00 0.35
N ALA A 136 -7.04 16.38 -0.81
CA ALA A 136 -6.91 14.94 -1.00
C ALA A 136 -5.46 14.44 -0.89
N GLU A 137 -4.47 15.24 -1.33
CA GLU A 137 -3.04 14.98 -1.15
C GLU A 137 -2.64 15.09 0.33
N ALA A 138 -3.12 16.12 1.04
CA ALA A 138 -2.89 16.33 2.47
C ALA A 138 -3.49 15.20 3.32
N HIS A 139 -4.73 14.80 3.05
CA HIS A 139 -5.37 13.66 3.72
C HIS A 139 -4.64 12.34 3.47
N ARG A 140 -4.13 12.11 2.25
CA ARG A 140 -3.30 10.93 1.95
C ARG A 140 -1.98 10.94 2.72
N ARG A 141 -1.31 12.09 2.81
CA ARG A 141 -0.09 12.25 3.61
C ARG A 141 -0.36 12.04 5.09
N GLN A 142 -1.46 12.58 5.61
CA GLN A 142 -1.87 12.41 6.99
C GLN A 142 -2.23 10.95 7.32
N ALA A 143 -2.96 10.27 6.43
CA ALA A 143 -3.27 8.84 6.59
C ALA A 143 -2.00 7.97 6.56
N HIS A 144 -1.05 8.30 5.68
CA HIS A 144 0.26 7.64 5.63
C HIS A 144 1.07 7.87 6.91
N PHE A 145 1.07 9.11 7.44
CA PHE A 145 1.72 9.46 8.70
C PHE A 145 1.14 8.69 9.89
N ARG A 146 -0.21 8.62 10.01
CA ARG A 146 -0.89 7.82 11.04
C ARG A 146 -0.47 6.34 10.96
N LYS A 147 -0.46 5.76 9.75
CA LYS A 147 -0.03 4.37 9.54
C LYS A 147 1.42 4.14 9.97
N LEU A 148 2.34 5.04 9.62
CA LEU A 148 3.75 4.94 10.01
C LEU A 148 3.92 5.04 11.53
N ARG A 149 3.22 5.98 12.17
CA ARG A 149 3.21 6.14 13.63
C ARG A 149 2.70 4.88 14.33
N ASP A 150 1.60 4.32 13.86
CA ASP A 150 1.00 3.12 14.46
C ASP A 150 1.93 1.90 14.33
N LEU A 151 2.67 1.79 13.21
CA LEU A 151 3.69 0.76 13.04
C LEU A 151 4.88 0.98 13.99
N ALA A 152 5.35 2.23 14.12
CA ALA A 152 6.42 2.56 15.07
C ALA A 152 6.01 2.24 16.51
N LEU A 153 4.76 2.54 16.91
CA LEU A 153 4.24 2.16 18.22
C LEU A 153 4.20 0.63 18.42
N GLN A 154 3.87 -0.15 17.38
CA GLN A 154 3.93 -1.60 17.46
C GLN A 154 5.35 -2.13 17.68
N ASP A 155 6.33 -1.57 16.97
CA ASP A 155 7.74 -1.94 17.11
C ASP A 155 8.28 -1.56 18.50
N VAL A 156 7.91 -0.38 19.02
CA VAL A 156 8.29 0.06 20.37
C VAL A 156 7.66 -0.84 21.44
N ARG A 157 6.38 -1.22 21.32
CA ARG A 157 5.73 -2.20 22.22
C ARG A 157 6.35 -3.59 22.12
N ARG A 158 6.87 -3.96 20.94
CA ARG A 158 7.60 -5.21 20.76
C ARG A 158 8.93 -5.17 21.50
N PHE A 159 9.66 -4.08 21.37
CA PHE A 159 10.93 -3.87 22.06
C PHE A 159 10.77 -3.78 23.58
N GLU A 160 9.75 -3.08 24.06
CA GLU A 160 9.35 -3.07 25.48
C GLU A 160 9.11 -4.49 26.00
N ARG A 161 8.34 -5.31 25.27
CA ARG A 161 8.10 -6.71 25.65
C ARG A 161 9.39 -7.51 25.72
N TYR A 162 10.34 -7.32 24.80
CA TYR A 162 11.65 -7.97 24.87
C TYR A 162 12.46 -7.56 26.11
N LEU A 163 12.39 -6.29 26.51
CA LEU A 163 13.07 -5.78 27.71
C LEU A 163 12.39 -6.23 29.01
N SER A 164 11.06 -6.29 29.02
CA SER A 164 10.26 -6.68 30.19
C SER A 164 10.24 -8.19 30.39
N HIS A 165 10.08 -8.94 29.31
CA HIS A 165 9.95 -10.40 29.27
C HIS A 165 10.76 -10.96 28.11
N PRO A 166 12.10 -11.11 28.26
CA PRO A 166 12.89 -11.75 27.23
C PRO A 166 12.31 -13.16 26.94
N PRO A 167 12.25 -13.61 25.67
CA PRO A 167 11.57 -14.83 25.23
C PRO A 167 12.14 -16.13 25.83
N VAL A 168 13.32 -16.02 26.43
CA VAL A 168 13.87 -16.94 27.42
C VAL A 168 14.06 -16.09 28.64
N ASP A 169 13.83 -16.61 29.85
CA ASP A 169 14.03 -15.93 31.14
C ASP A 169 15.51 -15.62 31.40
N LEU A 170 16.22 -15.08 30.40
CA LEU A 170 17.65 -15.16 30.18
C LEU A 170 18.36 -14.41 31.29
N THR A 171 17.81 -13.30 31.76
CA THR A 171 18.39 -12.51 32.84
C THR A 171 18.23 -13.22 34.19
N ALA A 172 17.06 -13.80 34.48
CA ALA A 172 16.82 -14.52 35.73
C ALA A 172 17.52 -15.89 35.75
N ALA A 173 17.47 -16.63 34.65
CA ALA A 173 18.14 -17.92 34.46
C ALA A 173 19.67 -17.76 34.36
N MET A 174 20.18 -16.70 33.71
CA MET A 174 21.61 -16.39 33.75
C MET A 174 22.04 -16.00 35.16
N ARG A 175 21.26 -15.17 35.87
CA ARG A 175 21.53 -14.84 37.27
C ARG A 175 21.57 -16.09 38.15
N ALA A 176 20.58 -16.97 38.04
CA ALA A 176 20.53 -18.24 38.76
C ALA A 176 21.73 -19.14 38.43
N LYS A 177 22.13 -19.24 37.16
CA LYS A 177 23.34 -19.99 36.75
C LYS A 177 24.63 -19.37 37.26
N VAL A 178 24.73 -18.04 37.28
CA VAL A 178 25.89 -17.35 37.85
C VAL A 178 25.95 -17.56 39.36
N GLU A 179 24.82 -17.45 40.05
CA GLU A 179 24.70 -17.75 41.49
C GLU A 179 25.02 -19.22 41.80
N GLU A 180 24.61 -20.16 40.95
CA GLU A 180 24.96 -21.59 41.05
C GLU A 180 26.46 -21.83 40.87
N VAL A 181 27.11 -21.17 39.90
CA VAL A 181 28.57 -21.23 39.71
C VAL A 181 29.31 -20.60 40.88
N LEU A 182 28.81 -19.48 41.41
CA LEU A 182 29.35 -18.83 42.61
C LEU A 182 29.23 -19.72 43.85
N ALA A 183 28.14 -20.47 43.99
CA ALA A 183 27.92 -21.40 45.10
C ALA A 183 28.73 -22.70 44.99
N ALA A 184 29.04 -23.15 43.76
CA ALA A 184 29.73 -24.41 43.50
C ALA A 184 31.26 -24.33 43.63
N THR A 185 31.83 -23.13 43.81
CA THR A 185 33.27 -22.91 43.68
C THR A 185 33.78 -21.94 44.76
N ASP A 186 34.92 -22.23 45.41
CA ASP A 186 35.64 -21.26 46.25
C ASP A 186 36.32 -20.21 45.34
N ILE A 187 35.52 -19.25 44.87
CA ILE A 187 35.97 -18.17 43.99
C ILE A 187 36.55 -17.02 44.83
N ASP A 188 37.65 -16.43 44.36
CA ASP A 188 38.24 -15.22 44.94
C ASP A 188 37.19 -14.11 45.13
N SER A 189 37.17 -13.50 46.32
CA SER A 189 36.20 -12.45 46.70
C SER A 189 36.12 -11.29 45.70
N HIS A 190 37.21 -10.98 44.98
CA HIS A 190 37.26 -9.95 43.96
C HIS A 190 36.46 -10.32 42.70
N VAL A 191 36.55 -11.57 42.24
CA VAL A 191 35.83 -12.06 41.06
C VAL A 191 34.33 -12.14 41.36
N HIS A 192 33.96 -12.55 42.57
CA HIS A 192 32.58 -12.50 43.03
C HIS A 192 32.01 -11.08 42.97
N ALA A 193 32.74 -10.10 43.51
CA ALA A 193 32.31 -8.69 43.53
C ALA A 193 32.15 -8.11 42.12
N ASP A 194 33.07 -8.43 41.19
CA ASP A 194 32.97 -7.95 39.81
C ASP A 194 31.77 -8.57 39.07
N LEU A 195 31.55 -9.89 39.19
CA LEU A 195 30.40 -10.57 38.59
C LEU A 195 29.07 -9.99 39.09
N GLN A 196 28.96 -9.76 40.40
CA GLN A 196 27.79 -9.13 40.99
C GLN A 196 27.60 -7.70 40.47
N GLY A 197 28.69 -6.90 40.41
CA GLY A 197 28.66 -5.55 39.84
C GLY A 197 28.19 -5.51 38.38
N ARG A 198 28.59 -6.49 37.56
CA ARG A 198 28.14 -6.62 36.16
C ARG A 198 26.66 -6.94 36.07
N LEU A 199 26.15 -7.85 36.91
CA LEU A 199 24.72 -8.18 36.96
C LEU A 199 23.88 -6.97 37.35
N GLU A 200 24.29 -6.24 38.39
CA GLU A 200 23.61 -5.02 38.83
C GLU A 200 23.63 -3.94 37.74
N GLN A 201 24.73 -3.79 37.01
CA GLN A 201 24.83 -2.80 35.94
C GLN A 201 23.95 -3.15 34.74
N ILE A 202 23.86 -4.43 34.37
CA ILE A 202 22.94 -4.91 33.33
C ILE A 202 21.48 -4.60 33.73
N GLU A 203 21.13 -4.82 35.00
CA GLU A 203 19.79 -4.53 35.52
C GLU A 203 19.48 -3.03 35.51
N LYS A 204 20.43 -2.18 35.93
CA LYS A 204 20.32 -0.72 35.85
C LYS A 204 20.12 -0.23 34.42
N HIS A 205 20.91 -0.75 33.46
CA HIS A 205 20.77 -0.39 32.06
C HIS A 205 19.44 -0.83 31.46
N ARG A 206 18.95 -2.03 31.82
CA ARG A 206 17.61 -2.48 31.43
C ARG A 206 16.52 -1.52 31.93
N HIS A 207 16.62 -1.10 33.18
CA HIS A 207 15.67 -0.15 33.76
C HIS A 207 15.72 1.23 33.08
N LEU A 208 16.92 1.71 32.75
CA LEU A 208 17.13 2.94 32.01
C LEU A 208 16.53 2.85 30.59
N LEU A 209 16.75 1.74 29.89
CA LEU A 209 16.18 1.50 28.57
C LEU A 209 14.64 1.47 28.61
N LEU A 210 14.04 0.85 29.62
CA LEU A 210 12.58 0.86 29.80
C LEU A 210 12.02 2.28 29.93
N ARG A 211 12.67 3.15 30.72
CA ARG A 211 12.28 4.57 30.83
C ARG A 211 12.39 5.31 29.50
N HIS A 212 13.42 5.04 28.69
CA HIS A 212 13.54 5.63 27.36
C HIS A 212 12.46 5.13 26.40
N VAL A 213 12.11 3.85 26.49
CA VAL A 213 11.04 3.25 25.70
C VAL A 213 9.68 3.87 26.07
N GLU A 214 9.38 4.00 27.36
CA GLU A 214 8.18 4.69 27.84
C GLU A 214 8.12 6.13 27.32
N LYS A 215 9.23 6.88 27.44
CA LYS A 215 9.28 8.25 26.92
C LYS A 215 9.07 8.33 25.40
N LEU A 216 9.62 7.37 24.66
CA LEU A 216 9.44 7.29 23.22
C LEU A 216 7.97 6.99 22.86
N GLN A 217 7.29 6.13 23.63
CA GLN A 217 5.85 5.89 23.44
C GLN A 217 5.03 7.14 23.68
N GLU A 218 5.31 7.90 24.75
CA GLU A 218 4.65 9.19 25.02
C GLU A 218 4.80 10.17 23.86
N LEU A 219 6.04 10.35 23.37
CA LEU A 219 6.33 11.27 22.27
C LEU A 219 5.64 10.83 20.97
N LEU A 220 5.61 9.52 20.68
CA LEU A 220 4.91 8.98 19.52
C LEU A 220 3.38 9.11 19.63
N ALA A 221 2.83 9.01 20.84
CA ALA A 221 1.40 9.21 21.08
C ALA A 221 1.00 10.69 20.89
N GLN A 222 1.80 11.62 21.42
CA GLN A 222 1.56 13.07 21.35
C GLN A 222 1.60 13.62 19.91
N LEU A 223 2.36 13.00 19.01
CA LEU A 223 2.41 13.36 17.58
C LEU A 223 1.05 13.18 16.85
N GLY A 224 0.01 12.68 17.52
CA GLY A 224 -1.35 12.55 17.00
C GLY A 224 -2.42 13.43 17.64
N GLU A 225 -2.12 14.07 18.77
CA GLU A 225 -3.11 14.82 19.56
C GLU A 225 -3.03 16.34 19.33
N GLY A 226 -1.96 16.81 18.69
CA GLY A 226 -1.81 18.20 18.24
C GLY A 226 -2.37 18.42 16.83
N GLU A 227 -3.69 18.38 16.68
CA GLU A 227 -4.43 19.02 15.57
C GLU A 227 -5.87 19.33 16.01
#